data_AF-F0NGB3-F1
#
_entry.id   AF-F0NGB3-F1
#
_cell.length_a   1.000
_cell.length_b   1.000
_cell.length_c   1.000
_cell.angle_alpha   90.00
_cell.angle_beta   90.00
_cell.angle_gamma   90.00
#
_symmetry.space_group_name_H-M   'P 1'
#
loop_
_entity.id
_entity.type
_entity.pdbx_description
1 polymer ?
#
loop_
_entity_poly.entity_id
_entity_poly.type
_entity_poly.pdbx_seq_one_letter_code
_entity_poly.pdbx_strand_id
1 'polypeptide(L)' 'MIVKFVNPKYSSVSCPKCGKKMKEVGYRYFLCTKCGYENDKDVIAIVNLNRRGSLALSSAHQMRDVVPN' A
#
# COMPACT_ATOMS: atom_id res chain seq x y z
N MET A 1 12.14 11.47 -18.70
CA MET A 1 11.23 10.59 -17.92
C MET A 1 12.07 9.46 -17.35
N ILE A 2 12.08 9.24 -16.03
CA ILE A 2 12.81 8.12 -15.41
C ILE A 2 11.82 6.97 -15.23
N VAL A 3 12.12 5.81 -15.80
CA VAL A 3 11.33 4.58 -15.61
C VAL A 3 12.05 3.70 -14.60
N LYS A 4 11.34 3.25 -13.56
CA LYS A 4 11.87 2.32 -12.55
C LYS A 4 11.07 1.03 -12.59
N PHE A 5 11.74 -0.06 -12.94
CA PHE A 5 11.16 -1.39 -12.89
C PHE A 5 11.12 -1.90 -11.44
N VAL A 6 9.99 -2.45 -11.02
CA VAL A 6 9.79 -3.03 -9.70
C VAL A 6 9.19 -4.42 -9.84
N ASN A 7 9.45 -5.30 -8.87
CA ASN A 7 8.84 -6.63 -8.85
C ASN A 7 7.31 -6.50 -8.63
N PRO A 8 6.46 -7.02 -9.53
CA PRO A 8 5.01 -6.90 -9.41
C PRO A 8 4.35 -7.99 -8.57
N LYS A 9 5.09 -9.02 -8.16
CA LYS A 9 4.53 -10.22 -7.52
C LYS A 9 3.68 -9.85 -6.29
N TYR A 10 2.49 -10.44 -6.23
CA TYR A 10 1.49 -10.25 -5.17
C TYR A 10 1.03 -8.80 -4.92
N SER A 11 1.33 -7.85 -5.81
CA SER A 11 0.95 -6.44 -5.66
C SER A 11 -0.56 -6.24 -5.56
N SER A 12 -1.36 -7.07 -6.22
CA SER A 12 -2.83 -6.96 -6.25
C SER A 12 -3.56 -7.72 -5.14
N VAL A 13 -2.84 -8.49 -4.31
CA VAL A 13 -3.45 -9.36 -3.29
C VAL A 13 -2.81 -9.20 -1.90
N SER A 14 -1.84 -8.30 -1.77
CA SER A 14 -1.20 -7.98 -0.49
C SER A 14 -1.80 -6.71 0.07
N CYS A 15 -2.21 -6.73 1.34
CA CYS A 15 -2.78 -5.57 2.00
C CYS A 15 -1.77 -4.41 2.04
N PRO A 16 -2.08 -3.24 1.47
CA PRO A 16 -1.17 -2.09 1.51
C PRO A 16 -0.89 -1.57 2.93
N LYS A 17 -1.79 -1.83 3.88
CA LYS A 17 -1.64 -1.39 5.28
C LYS A 17 -0.78 -2.31 6.12
N CYS A 18 -1.02 -3.63 6.06
CA CYS A 18 -0.41 -4.59 6.98
C CYS A 18 0.36 -5.74 6.32
N GLY A 19 0.42 -5.79 4.98
CA GLY A 19 1.18 -6.77 4.20
C GLY A 19 0.61 -8.18 4.16
N LYS A 20 -0.49 -8.49 4.87
CA LYS A 20 -1.13 -9.82 4.80
C LYS A 20 -1.88 -10.02 3.49
N LYS A 21 -1.97 -11.28 3.06
CA LYS A 21 -2.78 -11.68 1.90
C LYS A 21 -4.24 -11.30 2.14
N MET A 22 -4.86 -10.69 1.15
CA MET A 22 -6.26 -10.30 1.16
C MET A 22 -7.14 -11.40 0.56
N LYS A 23 -8.43 -11.37 0.92
CA LYS A 23 -9.46 -12.29 0.41
C LYS A 23 -10.35 -11.54 -0.58
N GLU A 24 -10.67 -12.14 -1.71
CA GLU A 24 -11.66 -11.60 -2.65
C GLU A 24 -13.06 -11.76 -2.03
N VAL A 25 -13.83 -10.66 -2.00
CA VAL A 25 -15.17 -10.60 -1.40
C VAL A 25 -16.24 -10.19 -2.41
N GLY A 26 -15.84 -9.77 -3.61
CA GLY A 26 -16.70 -9.44 -4.73
C GLY A 26 -15.86 -9.34 -6.00
N TYR A 27 -16.49 -9.11 -7.15
CA TYR A 27 -15.77 -9.01 -8.41
C TYR A 27 -14.68 -7.93 -8.32
N ARG A 28 -13.41 -8.36 -8.37
CA ARG A 28 -12.22 -7.51 -8.26
C ARG A 28 -12.08 -6.75 -6.93
N TYR A 29 -12.92 -7.02 -5.94
CA TYR A 29 -12.90 -6.32 -4.65
C TYR A 29 -12.34 -7.21 -3.54
N PHE A 30 -11.37 -6.70 -2.79
CA PHE A 30 -10.61 -7.47 -1.80
C PHE A 30 -10.74 -6.86 -0.41
N LEU A 31 -10.87 -7.72 0.60
CA LEU A 31 -10.89 -7.38 2.01
C LEU A 31 -9.69 -8.00 2.73
N CYS A 32 -9.02 -7.22 3.57
CA CYS A 32 -8.00 -7.71 4.48
C CYS A 32 -8.64 -8.14 5.80
N THR A 33 -8.69 -9.45 6.05
CA THR A 33 -9.23 -10.02 7.29
C THR A 33 -8.46 -9.63 8.55
N LYS A 34 -7.20 -9.17 8.43
CA LYS A 34 -6.38 -8.75 9.57
C LYS A 34 -6.63 -7.32 10.02
N CYS A 35 -6.88 -6.39 9.10
CA CYS A 35 -6.96 -4.95 9.44
C CYS A 35 -8.19 -4.23 8.88
N GLY A 36 -9.12 -4.95 8.25
CA GLY A 36 -10.37 -4.40 7.71
C GLY A 36 -10.22 -3.54 6.45
N TYR A 37 -9.00 -3.35 5.92
CA TYR A 37 -8.83 -2.59 4.68
C TYR A 37 -9.50 -3.30 3.50
N GLU A 38 -10.27 -2.56 2.72
CA GLU A 38 -10.93 -3.04 1.52
C GLU A 38 -10.73 -2.08 0.35
N ASN A 39 -10.59 -2.62 -0.86
CA ASN A 39 -10.55 -1.85 -2.10
C ASN A 39 -10.62 -2.74 -3.35
N ASP A 40 -10.70 -2.11 -4.51
CA ASP A 40 -10.47 -2.75 -5.81
C ASP A 40 -9.02 -3.24 -5.95
N LYS A 41 -8.89 -4.38 -6.63
CA LYS A 41 -7.64 -5.09 -6.93
C LYS A 41 -6.59 -4.21 -7.61
N ASP A 42 -6.99 -3.32 -8.51
CA ASP A 42 -6.07 -2.46 -9.28
C ASP A 42 -5.58 -1.29 -8.42
N VAL A 43 -6.45 -0.74 -7.57
CA VAL A 43 -6.04 0.26 -6.57
C VAL A 43 -5.01 -0.34 -5.62
N ILE A 44 -5.25 -1.56 -5.13
CA ILE A 44 -4.30 -2.29 -4.29
C ILE A 44 -2.95 -2.50 -5.02
N ALA A 45 -2.99 -2.89 -6.30
CA ALA A 45 -1.80 -3.06 -7.12
C ALA A 45 -0.99 -1.78 -7.28
N ILE A 46 -1.63 -0.68 -7.68
CA ILE A 46 -0.99 0.62 -7.89
C ILE A 46 -0.33 1.12 -6.60
N VAL A 47 -1.04 1.06 -5.47
CA VAL A 47 -0.50 1.49 -4.18
C VAL A 47 0.73 0.68 -3.79
N ASN A 48 0.69 -0.64 -3.96
CA ASN A 48 1.83 -1.51 -3.64
C ASN A 48 3.02 -1.30 -4.59
N LEU A 49 2.78 -1.12 -5.89
CA LEU A 49 3.83 -0.86 -6.87
C LEU A 49 4.47 0.51 -6.65
N ASN A 50 3.68 1.55 -6.40
CA ASN A 50 4.16 2.88 -6.06
C ASN A 50 5.02 2.83 -4.80
N ARG A 51 4.57 2.15 -3.73
CA ARG A 51 5.36 1.97 -2.51
C ARG A 51 6.72 1.29 -2.77
N ARG A 52 6.79 0.33 -3.69
CA ARG A 52 8.06 -0.36 -4.06
C ARG A 52 8.95 0.54 -4.94
N GLY A 53 8.36 1.40 -5.75
CA GLY A 53 9.05 2.32 -6.65
C GLY A 53 9.58 3.57 -5.96
N SER A 54 8.83 4.12 -5.00
CA SER A 54 9.18 5.33 -4.26
C SER A 54 10.42 5.12 -3.39
N LEU A 55 11.48 5.86 -3.70
CA LEU A 55 12.71 5.92 -2.90
C LEU A 55 12.55 6.70 -1.58
N ALA A 56 11.36 7.26 -1.31
CA ALA A 56 11.10 8.09 -0.15
C ALA A 56 9.96 7.50 0.70
N LEU A 57 10.26 6.46 1.48
CA LEU A 57 9.93 6.61 2.89
C LEU A 57 10.89 7.69 3.37
N SER A 58 10.42 8.93 3.42
CA SER A 58 11.15 9.99 4.10
C SER A 58 11.57 9.46 5.46
N SER A 59 12.85 9.17 5.65
CA SER A 59 13.45 8.85 6.95
C SER A 59 13.39 10.05 7.90
N ALA A 60 12.91 11.21 7.44
CA ALA A 60 12.61 12.30 8.34
C ALA A 60 11.44 11.88 9.25
N HIS A 61 11.75 11.74 10.54
CA HIS A 61 10.75 11.65 11.59
C HIS A 61 9.74 12.79 11.37
N GLN A 62 8.48 12.45 11.17
CA GLN A 62 7.41 13.45 11.29
C GLN A 62 7.40 13.90 12.75
N MET A 63 7.97 15.07 13.06
CA MET A 63 7.85 15.71 14.37
C MET A 63 6.36 15.91 14.65
N ARG A 64 5.83 15.26 15.70
CA ARG A 64 4.42 15.35 16.11
C ARG A 64 4.24 16.02 17.48
N ASP A 65 5.16 16.88 17.87
CA ASP A 65 5.04 17.65 19.11
C ASP A 65 5.25 19.13 18.80
N VAL A 66 4.18 19.81 18.41
CA VAL A 66 4.10 21.27 18.49
C VAL A 66 3.33 21.58 19.76
N VAL A 67 4.01 22.14 20.75
CA VAL A 67 3.36 22.77 21.91
C VAL A 67 2.76 24.08 21.41
N PRO A 68 1.43 24.28 21.47
CA PRO A 68 0.85 25.57 21.14
C PRO A 68 1.18 26.59 22.23
N ASN A 69 1.57 27.81 21.82
CA ASN A 69 1.67 29.00 22.67
C ASN A 69 0.34 29.75 22.66
#